data_AF-A0A2T6CZN1-F1
#
_entry.id   AF-A0A2T6CZN1-F1
#
_cell.length_a   1.000
_cell.length_b   1.000
_cell.length_c   1.000
_cell.angle_alpha   90.00
_cell.angle_beta   90.00
_cell.angle_gamma   90.00
#
_symmetry.space_group_name_H-M   'P 1'
#
loop_
_entity.id
_entity.type
_entity.pdbx_description
1 polymer ?
#
loop_
_entity_poly.entity_id
_entity_poly.type
_entity_poly.pdbx_seq_one_letter_code
_entity_poly.pdbx_strand_id
1 'polypeptide(L)'
;MKTLLSLCLATLTAAAAWAAESVPVFNATLTVGKQSRFMLVDVDGKSSSWLKLGDAFAGFTLKEFDAKTTTLSLEKDGKVTPVTIASGSVAEGESAAAKFTPATIAEATAVLDAMHFEDVLDKTMAGARKQQVAMIDRMMSQMGLSDVDRADAVAMQKKIMDTMMAAVSGSELKADVAKAYSEIFSKEELQQLGNFYASPLGQAFSDKQPALAEKMNQIIMPRMMSAMPKVQAIAKEFAAEQMKKKAAAAAAANPTANAVPTPETN
;
A
#
# COMPACT_ATOMS: atom_id res chain seq x y z
N MET A 1 -57.69 -53.22 2.85
CA MET A 1 -56.21 -53.42 2.84
C MET A 1 -55.74 -53.19 1.40
N LYS A 2 -54.59 -52.63 1.02
CA LYS A 2 -53.44 -51.91 1.64
C LYS A 2 -52.62 -51.37 0.42
N THR A 3 -52.00 -50.18 0.34
CA THR A 3 -51.90 -48.97 1.19
C THR A 3 -51.50 -47.77 0.29
N LEU A 4 -51.40 -46.53 0.80
CA LEU A 4 -50.83 -45.39 0.05
C LEU A 4 -49.31 -45.52 -0.16
N LEU A 5 -48.78 -44.90 -1.23
CA LEU A 5 -47.47 -44.24 -1.17
C LEU A 5 -47.41 -43.04 -2.13
N SER A 6 -47.00 -41.88 -1.62
CA SER A 6 -46.79 -40.64 -2.38
C SER A 6 -45.47 -40.64 -3.15
N LEU A 7 -45.38 -39.90 -4.25
CA LEU A 7 -44.12 -39.28 -4.67
C LEU A 7 -44.38 -37.88 -5.22
N CYS A 8 -43.56 -36.92 -4.80
CA CYS A 8 -43.84 -35.49 -4.96
C CYS A 8 -43.72 -35.02 -6.42
N LEU A 9 -44.74 -34.28 -6.87
CA LEU A 9 -44.67 -33.46 -8.07
C LEU A 9 -43.79 -32.24 -7.76
N ALA A 10 -42.61 -32.15 -8.38
CA ALA A 10 -41.73 -31.01 -8.23
C ALA A 10 -42.30 -29.78 -8.97
N THR A 11 -43.07 -28.97 -8.27
CA THR A 11 -43.58 -27.70 -8.80
C THR A 11 -42.44 -26.71 -9.00
N LEU A 12 -42.24 -26.25 -10.24
CA LEU A 12 -41.48 -25.04 -10.50
C LEU A 12 -42.19 -23.86 -9.82
N THR A 13 -41.68 -23.43 -8.66
CA THR A 13 -42.07 -22.16 -8.06
C THR A 13 -41.21 -21.06 -8.67
N ALA A 14 -41.83 -20.06 -9.28
CA ALA A 14 -41.12 -18.99 -9.96
C ALA A 14 -40.16 -18.25 -9.01
N ALA A 15 -38.94 -18.01 -9.49
CA ALA A 15 -38.02 -17.07 -8.85
C ALA A 15 -38.57 -15.64 -9.01
N ALA A 16 -39.39 -15.22 -8.05
CA ALA A 16 -39.79 -13.82 -7.94
C ALA A 16 -38.54 -12.99 -7.68
N ALA A 17 -38.17 -12.15 -8.64
CA ALA A 17 -37.12 -11.16 -8.47
C ALA A 17 -37.55 -10.12 -7.42
N TRP A 18 -37.28 -10.40 -6.15
CA TRP A 18 -37.31 -9.39 -5.12
C TRP A 18 -36.16 -8.43 -5.36
N ALA A 19 -36.48 -7.14 -5.45
CA ALA A 19 -35.46 -6.10 -5.44
C ALA A 19 -34.60 -6.31 -4.18
N ALA A 20 -33.29 -6.49 -4.37
CA ALA A 20 -32.36 -6.55 -3.27
C ALA A 20 -32.33 -5.17 -2.62
N GLU A 21 -33.07 -5.00 -1.52
CA GLU A 21 -32.92 -3.82 -0.68
C GLU A 21 -31.44 -3.68 -0.32
N SER A 22 -30.93 -2.47 -0.54
CA SER A 22 -29.53 -2.12 -0.41
C SER A 22 -29.12 -2.00 1.06
N VAL A 23 -29.05 -3.14 1.75
CA VAL A 23 -28.69 -3.21 3.18
C VAL A 23 -27.27 -2.67 3.37
N PRO A 24 -27.05 -1.73 4.31
CA PRO A 24 -25.72 -1.22 4.62
C PRO A 24 -24.75 -2.33 5.04
N VAL A 25 -23.51 -2.21 4.58
CA VAL A 25 -22.42 -3.10 4.95
C VAL A 25 -21.97 -2.76 6.37
N PHE A 26 -21.98 -3.75 7.25
CA PHE A 26 -21.35 -3.64 8.56
C PHE A 26 -19.84 -3.73 8.38
N ASN A 27 -19.12 -2.69 8.80
CA ASN A 27 -17.71 -2.50 8.43
C ASN A 27 -16.75 -2.64 9.62
N ALA A 28 -17.09 -2.08 10.78
CA ALA A 28 -16.25 -2.21 11.98
C ALA A 28 -17.04 -2.12 13.30
N THR A 29 -16.43 -2.63 14.37
CA THR A 29 -16.88 -2.51 15.77
C THR A 29 -15.83 -1.80 16.60
N LEU A 30 -16.23 -0.80 17.38
CA LEU A 30 -15.39 -0.16 18.39
C LEU A 30 -15.82 -0.54 19.81
N THR A 31 -14.93 -1.14 20.60
CA THR A 31 -15.26 -1.54 21.99
C THR A 31 -14.50 -0.72 23.02
N VAL A 32 -15.21 0.20 23.70
CA VAL A 32 -14.66 1.01 24.80
C VAL A 32 -15.23 0.49 26.12
N GLY A 33 -14.43 -0.27 26.86
CA GLY A 33 -14.84 -0.90 28.12
C GLY A 33 -15.93 -1.95 27.90
N LYS A 34 -17.15 -1.67 28.38
CA LYS A 34 -18.34 -2.54 28.19
C LYS A 34 -19.30 -2.06 27.09
N GLN A 35 -18.94 -1.01 26.36
CA GLN A 35 -19.79 -0.46 25.30
C GLN A 35 -19.20 -0.72 23.92
N SER A 36 -19.95 -1.42 23.08
CA SER A 36 -19.67 -1.49 21.65
C SER A 36 -20.28 -0.30 20.91
N ARG A 37 -19.62 0.06 19.81
CA ARG A 37 -20.03 1.00 18.77
C ARG A 37 -19.84 0.33 17.41
N PHE A 38 -20.53 0.83 16.39
CA PHE A 38 -20.63 0.20 15.09
C PHE A 38 -20.42 1.23 13.98
N MET A 39 -19.63 0.87 12.96
CA MET A 39 -19.51 1.64 11.73
C MET A 39 -20.13 0.85 10.59
N LEU A 40 -21.07 1.48 9.88
CA LEU A 40 -21.75 0.95 8.71
C LEU A 40 -21.36 1.79 7.49
N VAL A 41 -21.44 1.20 6.31
CA VAL A 41 -21.25 1.87 5.02
C VAL A 41 -22.49 1.61 4.17
N ASP A 42 -23.12 2.64 3.61
CA ASP A 42 -24.24 2.45 2.69
C ASP A 42 -23.77 2.00 1.30
N VAL A 43 -24.70 1.67 0.41
CA VAL A 43 -24.35 1.18 -0.94
C VAL A 43 -23.76 2.24 -1.86
N ASP A 44 -23.85 3.52 -1.50
CA ASP A 44 -23.19 4.63 -2.19
C ASP A 44 -21.76 4.84 -1.66
N GLY A 45 -21.30 4.01 -0.70
CA GLY A 45 -19.97 4.03 -0.12
C GLY A 45 -19.77 5.05 1.01
N LYS A 46 -20.85 5.66 1.51
CA LYS A 46 -20.77 6.63 2.60
C LYS A 46 -20.73 5.93 3.95
N SER A 47 -19.73 6.24 4.75
CA SER A 47 -19.58 5.71 6.11
C SER A 47 -20.44 6.46 7.15
N SER A 48 -20.91 5.73 8.15
CA SER A 48 -21.50 6.30 9.37
C SER A 48 -20.43 6.82 10.33
N SER A 49 -20.81 7.72 11.24
CA SER A 49 -20.10 7.89 12.51
C SER A 49 -20.23 6.61 13.36
N TRP A 50 -19.48 6.52 14.46
CA TRP A 50 -19.62 5.42 15.44
C TRP A 50 -21.00 5.40 16.11
N LEU A 51 -21.87 4.50 15.66
CA LEU A 51 -23.25 4.29 16.13
C LEU A 51 -23.29 3.41 17.38
N LYS A 52 -24.36 3.50 18.18
CA LYS A 52 -24.73 2.52 19.22
C LYS A 52 -26.01 1.77 18.83
N LEU A 53 -26.36 0.72 19.58
CA LEU A 53 -27.69 0.12 19.48
C LEU A 53 -28.78 1.17 19.78
N GLY A 54 -29.85 1.15 18.99
CA GLY A 54 -30.92 2.14 18.97
C GLY A 54 -30.70 3.32 18.00
N ASP A 55 -29.49 3.55 17.49
CA ASP A 55 -29.26 4.55 16.45
C ASP A 55 -29.72 4.05 15.07
N ALA A 56 -29.92 4.98 14.12
CA ALA A 56 -30.33 4.68 12.76
C ALA A 56 -29.35 5.22 11.71
N PHE A 57 -29.16 4.47 10.62
CA PHE A 57 -28.30 4.81 9.49
C PHE A 57 -28.88 4.24 8.18
N ALA A 58 -28.88 5.05 7.12
CA ALA A 58 -29.45 4.69 5.81
C ALA A 58 -30.89 4.10 5.85
N GLY A 59 -31.69 4.51 6.84
CA GLY A 59 -33.06 4.00 7.07
C GLY A 59 -33.17 2.71 7.88
N PHE A 60 -32.05 2.14 8.33
CA PHE A 60 -31.99 0.96 9.20
C PHE A 60 -31.67 1.34 10.65
N THR A 61 -32.35 0.73 11.61
CA THR A 61 -32.12 0.89 13.06
C THR A 61 -31.30 -0.29 13.60
N LEU A 62 -30.27 -0.02 14.39
CA LEU A 62 -29.44 -1.05 15.03
C LEU A 62 -30.18 -1.63 16.23
N LYS A 63 -30.57 -2.91 16.18
CA LYS A 63 -31.36 -3.56 17.25
C LYS A 63 -30.49 -4.26 18.28
N GLU A 64 -29.70 -5.23 17.83
CA GLU A 64 -28.95 -6.16 18.67
C GLU A 64 -27.60 -6.48 18.04
N PHE A 65 -26.60 -6.82 18.85
CA PHE A 65 -25.29 -7.28 18.40
C PHE A 65 -24.88 -8.54 19.16
N ASP A 66 -24.64 -9.63 18.43
CA ASP A 66 -24.03 -10.84 18.97
C ASP A 66 -22.52 -10.78 18.76
N ALA A 67 -21.79 -10.56 19.86
CA ALA A 67 -20.34 -10.51 19.89
C ALA A 67 -19.65 -11.86 19.59
N LYS A 68 -20.37 -13.00 19.66
CA LYS A 68 -19.81 -14.32 19.35
C LYS A 68 -19.78 -14.61 17.86
N THR A 69 -20.80 -14.15 17.13
CA THR A 69 -20.95 -14.34 15.68
C THR A 69 -20.62 -13.08 14.89
N THR A 70 -20.28 -11.99 15.57
CA THR A 70 -20.01 -10.67 15.01
C THR A 70 -21.15 -10.17 14.10
N THR A 71 -22.38 -10.49 14.51
CA THR A 71 -23.62 -10.20 13.76
C THR A 71 -24.35 -9.02 14.39
N LEU A 72 -24.66 -8.01 13.58
CA LEU A 72 -25.48 -6.86 13.94
C LEU A 72 -26.85 -6.98 13.27
N SER A 73 -27.92 -6.90 14.07
CA SER A 73 -29.30 -6.96 13.58
C SER A 73 -29.80 -5.57 13.20
N LEU A 74 -30.09 -5.37 11.92
CA LEU A 74 -30.59 -4.10 11.37
C LEU A 74 -32.08 -4.21 11.05
N GLU A 75 -32.91 -3.32 11.60
CA GLU A 75 -34.35 -3.28 11.32
C GLU A 75 -34.71 -2.11 10.41
N LYS A 76 -35.50 -2.39 9.37
CA LYS A 76 -36.17 -1.37 8.56
C LYS A 76 -37.59 -1.86 8.26
N ASP A 77 -38.57 -0.97 8.41
CA ASP A 77 -39.99 -1.26 8.14
C ASP A 77 -40.52 -2.55 8.82
N GLY A 78 -40.04 -2.82 10.05
CA GLY A 78 -40.39 -4.01 10.85
C GLY A 78 -39.67 -5.31 10.44
N LYS A 79 -38.85 -5.29 9.39
CA LYS A 79 -38.04 -6.43 8.91
C LYS A 79 -36.63 -6.34 9.49
N VAL A 80 -36.27 -7.33 10.31
CA VAL A 80 -34.91 -7.47 10.86
C VAL A 80 -34.03 -8.26 9.89
N THR A 81 -32.89 -7.70 9.53
CA THR A 81 -31.89 -8.29 8.65
C THR A 81 -30.55 -8.39 9.40
N PRO A 82 -30.00 -9.60 9.61
CA PRO A 82 -28.68 -9.74 10.20
C PRO A 82 -27.60 -9.38 9.17
N VAL A 83 -26.60 -8.61 9.60
CA VAL A 83 -25.37 -8.34 8.84
C VAL A 83 -24.15 -8.72 9.68
N THR A 84 -23.22 -9.44 9.07
CA THR A 84 -21.90 -9.72 9.64
C THR A 84 -20.90 -8.68 9.12
N ILE A 85 -19.79 -8.46 9.83
CA ILE A 85 -18.71 -7.62 9.31
C ILE A 85 -18.27 -8.16 7.94
N ALA A 86 -18.27 -7.31 6.91
CA ALA A 86 -17.66 -7.68 5.64
C ALA A 86 -16.15 -7.88 5.87
N SER A 87 -15.67 -9.10 5.61
CA SER A 87 -14.29 -9.50 5.88
C SER A 87 -13.29 -8.62 5.12
N GLY A 88 -12.81 -7.55 5.77
CA GLY A 88 -11.85 -6.63 5.17
C GLY A 88 -11.92 -5.16 5.60
N SER A 89 -12.13 -4.82 6.89
CA SER A 89 -11.64 -3.57 7.52
C SER A 89 -11.99 -3.45 9.01
N VAL A 90 -11.48 -4.33 9.88
CA VAL A 90 -11.52 -4.07 11.32
C VAL A 90 -10.39 -3.11 11.68
N ALA A 91 -10.60 -1.82 11.42
CA ALA A 91 -9.69 -0.76 11.83
C ALA A 91 -9.88 -0.44 13.32
N GLU A 92 -9.27 -1.22 14.20
CA GLU A 92 -9.18 -0.91 15.62
C GLU A 92 -7.82 -1.30 16.21
N GLY A 93 -7.25 -0.40 17.01
CA GLY A 93 -5.97 -0.63 17.67
C GLY A 93 -6.06 -1.72 18.73
N GLU A 94 -5.13 -2.66 18.66
CA GLU A 94 -4.64 -3.43 19.82
C GLU A 94 -5.67 -4.26 20.60
N SER A 95 -6.31 -5.22 19.93
CA SER A 95 -6.24 -6.64 20.33
C SER A 95 -7.11 -7.54 19.43
N ALA A 96 -6.60 -7.86 18.24
CA ALA A 96 -7.14 -8.96 17.44
C ALA A 96 -6.59 -10.32 17.92
N ALA A 97 -6.72 -10.59 19.24
CA ALA A 97 -6.50 -11.92 19.82
C ALA A 97 -7.73 -12.83 19.66
N ALA A 98 -8.42 -12.73 18.52
CA ALA A 98 -8.89 -13.95 17.88
C ALA A 98 -7.66 -14.84 17.69
N LYS A 99 -7.79 -16.15 17.89
CA LYS A 99 -6.67 -17.08 17.71
C LYS A 99 -6.42 -17.27 16.21
N PHE A 100 -5.80 -16.27 15.60
CA PHE A 100 -5.08 -16.43 14.35
C PHE A 100 -4.17 -17.64 14.49
N THR A 101 -4.32 -18.61 13.60
CA THR A 101 -3.48 -19.80 13.68
C THR A 101 -2.06 -19.32 13.35
N PRO A 102 -1.06 -19.60 14.21
CA PRO A 102 0.32 -19.26 13.90
C PRO A 102 0.68 -19.83 12.54
N ALA A 103 1.11 -18.96 11.62
CA ALA A 103 1.48 -19.38 10.30
C ALA A 103 2.67 -20.34 10.35
N THR A 104 2.69 -21.29 9.44
CA THR A 104 3.86 -22.13 9.21
C THR A 104 4.73 -21.55 8.10
N ILE A 105 6.03 -21.84 8.15
CA ILE A 105 6.97 -21.50 7.07
C ILE A 105 6.51 -22.09 5.73
N ALA A 106 5.85 -23.26 5.74
CA ALA A 106 5.29 -23.89 4.54
C ALA A 106 4.15 -23.06 3.91
N GLU A 107 3.24 -22.51 4.72
CA GLU A 107 2.16 -21.64 4.24
C GLU A 107 2.71 -20.33 3.70
N ALA A 108 3.70 -19.73 4.37
CA ALA A 108 4.40 -18.56 3.87
C ALA A 108 5.17 -18.83 2.56
N THR A 109 5.79 -20.00 2.45
CA THR A 109 6.50 -20.41 1.22
C THR A 109 5.55 -20.50 0.03
N ALA A 110 4.37 -21.10 0.22
CA ALA A 110 3.33 -21.18 -0.83
C ALA A 110 2.81 -19.81 -1.29
N VAL A 111 2.82 -18.80 -0.42
CA VAL A 111 2.52 -17.41 -0.81
C VAL A 111 3.64 -16.80 -1.65
N LEU A 112 4.91 -16.99 -1.25
CA LEU A 112 6.06 -16.52 -2.02
C LEU A 112 6.15 -17.19 -3.40
N ASP A 113 5.74 -18.46 -3.50
CA ASP A 113 5.58 -19.18 -4.77
C ASP A 113 4.49 -18.54 -5.64
N ALA A 114 3.30 -18.28 -5.08
CA ALA A 114 2.20 -17.63 -5.80
C ALA A 114 2.55 -16.20 -6.26
N MET A 115 3.41 -15.51 -5.51
CA MET A 115 3.97 -14.19 -5.83
C MET A 115 5.11 -14.23 -6.85
N HIS A 116 5.60 -15.41 -7.24
CA HIS A 116 6.79 -15.62 -8.07
C HIS A 116 8.05 -14.92 -7.51
N PHE A 117 8.27 -15.02 -6.19
CA PHE A 117 9.32 -14.30 -5.48
C PHE A 117 10.72 -14.48 -6.09
N GLU A 118 11.10 -15.73 -6.40
CA GLU A 118 12.41 -16.04 -7.01
C GLU A 118 12.54 -15.40 -8.40
N ASP A 119 11.49 -15.47 -9.21
CA ASP A 119 11.39 -14.90 -10.55
C ASP A 119 11.50 -13.37 -10.53
N VAL A 120 10.87 -12.71 -9.56
CA VAL A 120 10.93 -11.26 -9.33
C VAL A 120 12.33 -10.85 -8.85
N LEU A 121 12.91 -11.62 -7.93
CA LEU A 121 14.27 -11.42 -7.44
C LEU A 121 15.28 -11.53 -8.60
N ASP A 122 15.23 -12.61 -9.39
CA ASP A 122 16.14 -12.85 -10.50
C ASP A 122 16.04 -11.77 -11.59
N LYS A 123 14.82 -11.34 -11.95
CA LYS A 123 14.59 -10.22 -12.87
C LYS A 123 15.18 -8.91 -12.32
N THR A 124 15.00 -8.65 -11.03
CA THR A 124 15.54 -7.46 -10.34
C THR A 124 17.07 -7.47 -10.31
N MET A 125 17.67 -8.60 -9.92
CA MET A 125 19.13 -8.79 -9.86
C MET A 125 19.76 -8.73 -11.26
N ALA A 126 19.12 -9.30 -12.29
CA ALA A 126 19.56 -9.18 -13.67
C ALA A 126 19.48 -7.74 -14.19
N GLY A 127 18.46 -6.97 -13.79
CA GLY A 127 18.33 -5.54 -14.06
C GLY A 127 19.45 -4.73 -13.40
N ALA A 128 19.69 -4.95 -12.11
CA ALA A 128 20.75 -4.30 -11.34
C ALA A 128 22.14 -4.56 -11.93
N ARG A 129 22.45 -5.83 -12.26
CA ARG A 129 23.70 -6.20 -12.96
C ARG A 129 23.89 -5.43 -14.27
N LYS A 130 22.85 -5.35 -15.11
CA LYS A 130 22.91 -4.61 -16.39
C LYS A 130 23.15 -3.11 -16.19
N GLN A 131 22.44 -2.47 -15.25
CA GLN A 131 22.63 -1.05 -14.95
C GLN A 131 24.02 -0.75 -14.39
N GLN A 132 24.55 -1.63 -13.55
CA GLN A 132 25.87 -1.44 -12.94
C GLN A 132 27.00 -1.61 -13.96
N VAL A 133 26.93 -2.60 -14.86
CA VAL A 133 27.88 -2.74 -15.98
C VAL A 133 27.89 -1.47 -16.85
N ALA A 134 26.71 -0.93 -17.19
CA ALA A 134 26.61 0.32 -17.95
C ALA A 134 27.15 1.55 -17.19
N MET A 135 27.02 1.59 -15.87
CA MET A 135 27.62 2.64 -15.03
C MET A 135 29.15 2.54 -15.01
N ILE A 136 29.70 1.33 -14.86
CA ILE A 136 31.15 1.09 -14.89
C ILE A 136 31.72 1.46 -16.25
N ASP A 137 31.09 1.04 -17.34
CA ASP A 137 31.54 1.35 -18.71
C ASP A 137 31.60 2.87 -18.97
N ARG A 138 30.57 3.61 -18.53
CA ARG A 138 30.58 5.09 -18.55
C ARG A 138 31.70 5.69 -17.69
N MET A 139 31.91 5.18 -16.47
CA MET A 139 32.95 5.67 -15.56
C MET A 139 34.37 5.42 -16.12
N MET A 140 34.62 4.21 -16.64
CA MET A 140 35.90 3.82 -17.26
C MET A 140 36.16 4.59 -18.56
N SER A 141 35.11 4.94 -19.30
CA SER A 141 35.20 5.84 -20.46
C SER A 141 35.53 7.28 -20.06
N GLN A 142 35.04 7.77 -18.92
CA GLN A 142 35.36 9.11 -18.40
C GLN A 142 36.77 9.22 -17.82
N MET A 143 37.31 8.15 -17.22
CA MET A 143 38.66 8.16 -16.61
C MET A 143 39.80 7.93 -17.61
N GLY A 144 39.51 7.68 -18.90
CA GLY A 144 40.53 7.58 -19.94
C GLY A 144 41.47 6.37 -19.83
N LEU A 145 41.11 5.34 -19.05
CA LEU A 145 41.91 4.14 -18.88
C LEU A 145 41.94 3.33 -20.19
N SER A 146 43.14 3.05 -20.70
CA SER A 146 43.38 2.20 -21.88
C SER A 146 43.13 0.72 -21.57
N ASP A 147 43.02 -0.12 -22.61
CA ASP A 147 42.26 -1.39 -22.55
C ASP A 147 42.78 -2.51 -21.63
N VAL A 148 43.96 -2.33 -21.03
CA VAL A 148 44.42 -3.06 -19.84
C VAL A 148 44.47 -2.01 -18.72
N ASP A 149 43.60 -1.99 -17.71
CA ASP A 149 42.86 -3.08 -17.06
C ASP A 149 41.32 -3.05 -17.27
N ARG A 150 40.76 -2.50 -18.36
CA ARG A 150 39.27 -2.38 -18.49
C ARG A 150 38.57 -3.73 -18.38
N ALA A 151 39.06 -4.74 -19.09
CA ALA A 151 38.48 -6.09 -19.06
C ALA A 151 38.63 -6.75 -17.68
N ASP A 152 39.80 -6.62 -17.04
CA ASP A 152 40.10 -7.24 -15.75
C ASP A 152 39.39 -6.56 -14.58
N ALA A 153 39.22 -5.24 -14.61
CA ALA A 153 38.41 -4.50 -13.65
C ALA A 153 36.92 -4.88 -13.76
N VAL A 154 36.39 -5.00 -14.98
CA VAL A 154 35.02 -5.48 -15.21
C VAL A 154 34.87 -6.95 -14.77
N ALA A 155 35.85 -7.81 -15.03
CA ALA A 155 35.85 -9.20 -14.59
C ALA A 155 35.94 -9.34 -13.06
N MET A 156 36.81 -8.56 -12.40
CA MET A 156 36.93 -8.51 -10.95
C MET A 156 35.63 -8.01 -10.30
N GLN A 157 35.06 -6.92 -10.79
CA GLN A 157 33.83 -6.37 -10.24
C GLN A 157 32.62 -7.28 -10.52
N LYS A 158 32.55 -7.92 -11.70
CA LYS A 158 31.60 -8.99 -11.96
C LYS A 158 31.74 -10.13 -10.95
N LYS A 159 32.97 -10.59 -10.66
CA LYS A 159 33.22 -11.66 -9.69
C LYS A 159 32.82 -11.28 -8.26
N ILE A 160 33.11 -10.04 -7.83
CA ILE A 160 32.66 -9.50 -6.54
C ILE A 160 31.13 -9.49 -6.47
N MET A 161 30.48 -8.97 -7.51
CA MET A 161 29.02 -8.92 -7.56
C MET A 161 28.40 -10.32 -7.62
N ASP A 162 28.86 -11.22 -8.48
CA ASP A 162 28.38 -12.59 -8.53
C ASP A 162 28.53 -13.30 -7.18
N THR A 163 29.59 -13.00 -6.41
CA THR A 163 29.80 -13.53 -5.05
C THR A 163 28.81 -12.92 -4.04
N MET A 164 28.61 -11.60 -4.05
CA MET A 164 27.60 -10.93 -3.21
C MET A 164 26.18 -11.38 -3.55
N MET A 165 25.88 -11.58 -4.83
CA MET A 165 24.58 -12.03 -5.30
C MET A 165 24.36 -13.50 -4.96
N ALA A 166 25.36 -14.38 -5.10
CA ALA A 166 25.25 -15.78 -4.69
C ALA A 166 24.99 -15.95 -3.18
N ALA A 167 25.47 -15.03 -2.35
CA ALA A 167 25.17 -14.98 -0.92
C ALA A 167 23.74 -14.49 -0.58
N VAL A 168 22.99 -13.99 -1.57
CA VAL A 168 21.62 -13.45 -1.41
C VAL A 168 20.60 -14.24 -2.24
N SER A 169 20.96 -14.78 -3.40
CA SER A 169 20.07 -15.49 -4.33
C SER A 169 19.92 -16.98 -4.03
N GLY A 170 20.28 -17.43 -2.83
CA GLY A 170 20.09 -18.82 -2.41
C GLY A 170 18.65 -19.11 -2.01
N SER A 171 18.28 -20.39 -2.02
CA SER A 171 17.02 -20.88 -1.41
C SER A 171 16.89 -20.51 0.07
N GLU A 172 18.01 -20.24 0.74
CA GLU A 172 18.07 -19.70 2.11
C GLU A 172 17.35 -18.36 2.24
N LEU A 173 17.49 -17.42 1.29
CA LEU A 173 16.76 -16.14 1.36
C LEU A 173 15.25 -16.35 1.30
N LYS A 174 14.78 -17.26 0.43
CA LYS A 174 13.35 -17.60 0.35
C LYS A 174 12.86 -18.21 1.66
N ALA A 175 13.67 -19.06 2.31
CA ALA A 175 13.34 -19.62 3.62
C ALA A 175 13.32 -18.57 4.73
N ASP A 176 14.26 -17.63 4.75
CA ASP A 176 14.30 -16.52 5.72
C ASP A 176 13.13 -15.54 5.52
N VAL A 177 12.79 -15.21 4.27
CA VAL A 177 11.61 -14.39 3.95
C VAL A 177 10.33 -15.14 4.29
N ALA A 178 10.23 -16.45 4.01
CA ALA A 178 9.07 -17.26 4.41
C ALA A 178 8.92 -17.30 5.94
N LYS A 179 10.03 -17.43 6.67
CA LYS A 179 10.05 -17.33 8.13
C LYS A 179 9.52 -15.97 8.60
N ALA A 180 10.05 -14.87 8.07
CA ALA A 180 9.58 -13.52 8.41
C ALA A 180 8.08 -13.34 8.11
N TYR A 181 7.59 -13.86 6.98
CA TYR A 181 6.15 -13.85 6.66
C TYR A 181 5.34 -14.69 7.67
N SER A 182 5.84 -15.84 8.13
CA SER A 182 5.17 -16.66 9.15
C SER A 182 5.19 -16.06 10.57
N GLU A 183 6.11 -15.14 10.84
CA GLU A 183 6.20 -14.41 12.11
C GLU A 183 5.33 -13.12 12.11
N ILE A 184 5.08 -12.54 10.94
CA ILE A 184 4.33 -11.27 10.76
C ILE A 184 2.85 -11.50 10.46
N PHE A 185 2.52 -12.51 9.64
CA PHE A 185 1.17 -12.78 9.17
C PHE A 185 0.59 -14.04 9.80
N SER A 186 -0.72 -14.04 10.01
CA SER A 186 -1.48 -15.25 10.36
C SER A 186 -1.58 -16.23 9.19
N LYS A 187 -1.86 -17.50 9.52
CA LYS A 187 -2.24 -18.52 8.52
C LYS A 187 -3.37 -18.03 7.61
N GLU A 188 -4.38 -17.40 8.19
CA GLU A 188 -5.60 -16.97 7.50
C GLU A 188 -5.33 -15.80 6.53
N GLU A 189 -4.42 -14.88 6.88
CA GLU A 189 -3.96 -13.80 5.99
C GLU A 189 -3.08 -14.33 4.86
N LEU A 190 -2.12 -15.22 5.17
CA LEU A 190 -1.29 -15.87 4.15
C LEU A 190 -2.14 -16.68 3.16
N GLN A 191 -3.14 -17.41 3.64
CA GLN A 191 -4.05 -18.14 2.76
C GLN A 191 -4.82 -17.20 1.83
N GLN A 192 -5.31 -16.06 2.32
CA GLN A 192 -6.00 -15.07 1.48
C GLN A 192 -5.05 -14.42 0.46
N LEU A 193 -3.82 -14.09 0.87
CA LEU A 193 -2.80 -13.50 0.01
C LEU A 193 -2.37 -14.47 -1.10
N GLY A 194 -2.13 -15.74 -0.75
CA GLY A 194 -1.83 -16.82 -1.69
C GLY A 194 -2.99 -17.08 -2.66
N ASN A 195 -4.24 -17.13 -2.17
CA ASN A 195 -5.43 -17.27 -3.02
C ASN A 195 -5.57 -16.10 -4.01
N PHE A 196 -5.31 -14.86 -3.59
CA PHE A 196 -5.33 -13.71 -4.48
C PHE A 196 -4.27 -13.84 -5.56
N TYR A 197 -3.00 -14.03 -5.19
CA TYR A 197 -1.90 -14.11 -6.16
C TYR A 197 -2.01 -15.32 -7.09
N ALA A 198 -2.50 -16.47 -6.62
CA ALA A 198 -2.76 -17.64 -7.47
C ALA A 198 -3.96 -17.47 -8.42
N SER A 199 -4.83 -16.48 -8.19
CA SER A 199 -6.00 -16.23 -9.06
C SER A 199 -5.58 -15.64 -10.42
N PRO A 200 -6.37 -15.85 -11.50
CA PRO A 200 -6.12 -15.20 -12.79
C PRO A 200 -6.07 -13.67 -12.72
N LEU A 201 -6.78 -13.07 -11.75
CA LEU A 201 -6.75 -11.62 -11.50
C LEU A 201 -5.43 -11.20 -10.83
N GLY A 202 -4.95 -11.94 -9.83
CA GLY A 202 -3.70 -11.65 -9.13
C GLY A 202 -2.48 -11.79 -10.04
N GLN A 203 -2.44 -12.84 -10.85
CA GLN A 203 -1.41 -13.02 -11.89
C GLN A 203 -1.44 -11.86 -12.89
N ALA A 204 -2.61 -11.56 -13.47
CA ALA A 204 -2.75 -10.46 -14.42
C ALA A 204 -2.51 -9.07 -13.81
N PHE A 205 -2.65 -8.91 -12.49
CA PHE A 205 -2.30 -7.70 -11.75
C PHE A 205 -0.77 -7.57 -11.64
N SER A 206 -0.08 -8.62 -11.17
CA SER A 206 1.38 -8.67 -11.09
C SER A 206 2.04 -8.42 -12.44
N ASP A 207 1.58 -9.08 -13.51
CA ASP A 207 2.09 -8.90 -14.88
C ASP A 207 1.93 -7.48 -15.42
N LYS A 208 0.91 -6.75 -14.94
CA LYS A 208 0.61 -5.37 -15.38
C LYS A 208 1.30 -4.30 -14.54
N GLN A 209 1.88 -4.63 -13.39
CA GLN A 209 2.61 -3.65 -12.56
C GLN A 209 3.71 -2.89 -13.33
N PRO A 210 4.58 -3.55 -14.13
CA PRO A 210 5.62 -2.83 -14.89
C PRO A 210 5.05 -1.85 -15.92
N ALA A 211 4.00 -2.26 -16.64
CA ALA A 211 3.33 -1.41 -17.63
C ALA A 211 2.58 -0.23 -16.99
N LEU A 212 2.00 -0.45 -15.80
CA LEU A 212 1.38 0.61 -15.00
C LEU A 212 2.44 1.61 -14.50
N ALA A 213 3.58 1.14 -14.00
CA ALA A 213 4.68 1.99 -13.59
C ALA A 213 5.25 2.81 -14.77
N GLU A 214 5.39 2.22 -15.95
CA GLU A 214 5.79 2.93 -17.17
C GLU A 214 4.77 4.02 -17.53
N LYS A 215 3.46 3.71 -17.49
CA LYS A 215 2.40 4.70 -17.72
C LYS A 215 2.41 5.83 -16.70
N MET A 216 2.65 5.54 -15.43
CA MET A 216 2.78 6.57 -14.40
C MET A 216 3.98 7.49 -14.67
N ASN A 217 5.13 6.94 -15.10
CA ASN A 217 6.28 7.75 -15.48
C ASN A 217 5.98 8.65 -16.70
N GLN A 218 5.27 8.13 -17.71
CA GLN A 218 4.80 8.91 -18.88
C GLN A 218 3.86 10.06 -18.47
N ILE A 219 3.12 9.94 -17.36
CA ILE A 219 2.22 10.98 -16.84
C ILE A 219 2.96 12.00 -15.95
N ILE A 220 3.87 11.53 -15.10
CA ILE A 220 4.58 12.35 -14.10
C ILE A 220 5.65 13.23 -14.76
N MET A 221 6.44 12.69 -15.69
CA MET A 221 7.57 13.41 -16.30
C MET A 221 7.15 14.73 -17.00
N PRO A 222 6.11 14.77 -17.87
CA PRO A 222 5.66 16.02 -18.48
C PRO A 222 5.12 17.03 -17.45
N ARG A 223 4.46 16.56 -16.40
CA ARG A 223 3.95 17.42 -15.31
C ARG A 223 5.11 18.08 -14.56
N MET A 224 6.14 17.32 -14.23
CA MET A 224 7.37 17.86 -13.61
C MET A 224 8.05 18.89 -14.53
N MET A 225 8.18 18.60 -15.83
CA MET A 225 8.74 19.54 -16.80
C MET A 225 7.91 20.83 -16.92
N SER A 226 6.57 20.74 -16.85
CA SER A 226 5.68 21.92 -16.84
C SER A 226 5.82 22.80 -15.59
N ALA A 227 6.33 22.24 -14.47
CA ALA A 227 6.58 22.97 -13.24
C ALA A 227 7.95 23.67 -13.21
N MET A 228 8.92 23.27 -14.06
CA MET A 228 10.28 23.82 -14.09
C MET A 228 10.33 25.36 -14.18
N PRO A 229 9.51 26.06 -14.98
CA PRO A 229 9.52 27.53 -15.01
C PRO A 229 9.16 28.18 -13.66
N LYS A 230 8.24 27.56 -12.89
CA LYS A 230 7.88 28.03 -11.54
C LYS A 230 9.02 27.80 -10.55
N VAL A 231 9.70 26.66 -10.63
CA VAL A 231 10.90 26.38 -9.82
C VAL A 231 12.02 27.39 -10.12
N GLN A 232 12.22 27.75 -11.39
CA GLN A 232 13.17 28.79 -11.78
C GLN A 232 12.79 30.19 -11.27
N ALA A 233 11.50 30.52 -11.20
CA ALA A 233 11.04 31.78 -10.62
C ALA A 233 11.34 31.85 -9.11
N ILE A 234 10.96 30.81 -8.36
CA ILE A 234 11.22 30.68 -6.92
C ILE A 234 12.74 30.78 -6.63
N ALA A 235 13.57 30.11 -7.43
CA ALA A 235 15.03 30.19 -7.29
C ALA A 235 15.59 31.60 -7.52
N LYS A 236 15.03 32.37 -8.48
CA LYS A 236 15.41 33.77 -8.74
C LYS A 236 14.96 34.69 -7.60
N GLU A 237 13.75 34.51 -7.08
CA GLU A 237 13.23 35.28 -5.94
C GLU A 237 14.10 35.06 -4.70
N PHE A 238 14.41 33.80 -4.37
CA PHE A 238 15.31 33.46 -3.27
C PHE A 238 16.70 34.08 -3.44
N ALA A 239 17.30 34.00 -4.64
CA ALA A 239 18.59 34.63 -4.91
C ALA A 239 18.55 36.16 -4.72
N ALA A 240 17.47 36.82 -5.17
CA ALA A 240 17.29 38.26 -4.99
C ALA A 240 17.13 38.66 -3.52
N GLU A 241 16.39 37.88 -2.71
CA GLU A 241 16.31 38.09 -1.27
C GLU A 241 17.66 37.94 -0.57
N GLN A 242 18.42 36.90 -0.91
CA GLN A 242 19.72 36.65 -0.29
C GLN A 242 20.75 37.73 -0.64
N MET A 243 20.69 38.29 -1.86
CA MET A 243 21.49 39.46 -2.24
C MET A 243 21.07 40.71 -1.44
N LYS A 244 19.76 40.97 -1.27
CA LYS A 244 19.27 42.07 -0.41
C LYS A 244 19.71 41.91 1.05
N LYS A 245 19.61 40.71 1.62
CA LYS A 245 20.06 40.41 3.00
C LYS A 245 21.58 40.60 3.17
N LYS A 246 22.40 40.17 2.19
CA LYS A 246 23.85 40.43 2.20
C LYS A 246 24.18 41.92 2.07
N ALA A 247 23.48 42.67 1.22
CA ALA A 247 23.67 44.12 1.09
C ALA A 247 23.29 44.87 2.38
N ALA A 248 22.17 44.48 3.02
CA ALA A 248 21.75 45.05 4.30
C ALA A 248 22.76 44.73 5.43
N ALA A 249 23.29 43.51 5.49
CA ALA A 249 24.34 43.14 6.44
C ALA A 249 25.65 43.92 6.21
N ALA A 250 26.05 44.14 4.95
CA ALA A 250 27.23 44.93 4.60
C ALA A 250 27.05 46.43 4.95
N ALA A 251 25.84 46.98 4.76
CA ALA A 251 25.53 48.35 5.16
C ALA A 251 25.51 48.51 6.70
N ALA A 252 24.97 47.53 7.43
CA ALA A 252 25.00 47.51 8.90
C ALA A 252 26.42 47.37 9.48
N ALA A 253 27.35 46.78 8.71
CA ALA A 253 28.74 46.59 9.11
C ALA A 253 29.63 47.83 8.93
N ASN A 254 29.16 48.93 8.31
CA ASN A 254 30.00 50.10 8.04
C ASN A 254 29.26 51.45 8.26
N PRO A 255 29.01 51.88 9.52
CA PRO A 255 28.09 52.99 9.82
C PRO A 255 28.68 54.40 9.64
N THR A 256 30.01 54.54 9.49
CA THR A 256 30.74 55.79 9.78
C THR A 256 31.05 56.68 8.57
N ALA A 257 30.45 56.44 7.40
CA ALA A 257 30.70 57.24 6.19
C ALA A 257 29.87 58.53 6.07
N ASN A 258 28.77 58.68 6.83
CA ASN A 258 27.81 59.79 6.69
C ASN A 258 27.75 60.75 7.91
N ALA A 259 28.83 60.85 8.69
CA ALA A 259 28.99 61.94 9.64
C ALA A 259 29.52 63.19 8.91
N VAL A 260 28.60 64.07 8.48
CA VAL A 260 28.94 65.39 7.91
C VAL A 260 29.69 66.22 8.96
N PRO A 261 30.85 66.83 8.65
CA PRO A 261 31.53 67.71 9.60
C PRO A 261 30.72 68.99 9.80
N THR A 262 30.37 69.30 11.04
CA THR A 262 29.80 70.60 11.41
C THR A 262 30.79 71.73 11.11
N PRO A 263 30.36 72.83 10.45
CA PRO A 263 31.23 73.98 10.24
C PRO A 263 31.38 74.75 11.55
N GLU A 264 32.63 74.93 12.00
CA GLU A 264 32.93 75.86 13.10
C GLU A 264 32.74 77.31 12.61
N THR A 265 31.93 78.09 13.32
CA THR A 265 31.88 79.54 13.17
C THR A 265 32.69 80.19 14.29
N ASN A 266 33.69 80.94 13.86
CA ASN A 266 34.62 81.77 14.65
C ASN A 266 33.94 83.01 15.26
#